data_AF-A0A9P8DWU2-F1
#
_entry.id   AF-A0A9P8DWU2-F1
#
_cell.length_a   1.000
_cell.length_b   1.000
_cell.length_c   1.000
_cell.angle_alpha   90.00
_cell.angle_beta   90.00
_cell.angle_gamma   90.00
#
_symmetry.space_group_name_H-M   'P 1'
#
loop_
_entity.id
_entity.type
_entity.pdbx_description
1 polymer ?
#
loop_
_entity_poly.entity_id
_entity_poly.type
_entity_poly.pdbx_seq_one_letter_code
_entity_poly.pdbx_strand_id
1 'polypeptide(L)'
;MAVLLEQSWVKVQEKTFGKWLNSKLQVRNVQIKDLVTDLSDGVMLIHLLEILSQESLGRYASRPKLRVQRFENVNKALDFIKGRRIQLTNIGAEDIVDGNRKIILGLIWTLILRFTISDINEEGLSAKEGLLLWCQRKTACYDEVEVRDFSSSWNDGLAFCALLDIHRPDLIDYDKLDKNDHRGNMQLAFDIAS
;
A
#
# COMPACT_ATOMS: atom_id res chain seq x y z
N MET A 1 -14.43 -16.99 -16.30
CA MET A 1 -14.46 -16.82 -14.83
C MET A 1 -13.10 -16.41 -14.26
N ALA A 2 -12.01 -17.16 -14.47
CA ALA A 2 -10.68 -16.82 -13.95
C ALA A 2 -10.14 -15.44 -14.41
N VAL A 3 -10.23 -15.13 -15.71
CA VAL A 3 -9.78 -13.84 -16.28
C VAL A 3 -10.52 -12.64 -15.69
N LEU A 4 -11.81 -12.78 -15.39
CA LEU A 4 -12.62 -11.71 -14.79
C LEU A 4 -12.24 -11.45 -13.32
N LEU A 5 -11.90 -12.51 -12.58
CA LEU A 5 -11.43 -12.42 -11.20
C LEU A 5 -10.02 -11.83 -11.10
N GLU A 6 -9.15 -12.15 -12.07
CA GLU A 6 -7.82 -11.55 -12.16
C GLU A 6 -7.91 -10.03 -12.46
N GLN A 7 -8.79 -9.65 -13.39
CA GLN A 7 -9.04 -8.23 -13.71
C GLN A 7 -9.65 -7.44 -12.55
N SER A 8 -10.49 -8.05 -11.71
CA SER A 8 -11.05 -7.37 -10.53
C SER A 8 -9.98 -7.16 -9.45
N TRP A 9 -9.14 -8.18 -9.20
CA TRP A 9 -8.04 -8.08 -8.24
C TRP A 9 -7.01 -7.02 -8.62
N VAL A 10 -6.63 -6.94 -9.90
CA VAL A 10 -5.70 -5.90 -10.38
C VAL A 10 -6.26 -4.49 -10.15
N LYS A 11 -7.56 -4.28 -10.41
CA LYS A 11 -8.21 -2.98 -10.17
C LYS A 11 -8.21 -2.59 -8.70
N VAL A 12 -8.46 -3.56 -7.80
CA VAL A 12 -8.40 -3.32 -6.35
C VAL A 12 -6.98 -2.96 -5.92
N GLN A 13 -5.97 -3.69 -6.39
CA GLN A 13 -4.56 -3.39 -6.10
C GLN A 13 -4.18 -1.98 -6.59
N GLU A 14 -4.52 -1.62 -7.82
CA GLU A 14 -4.24 -0.30 -8.38
C GLU A 14 -4.84 0.82 -7.55
N LYS A 15 -6.11 0.67 -7.15
CA LYS A 15 -6.79 1.65 -6.31
C LYS A 15 -6.11 1.78 -4.95
N THR A 16 -5.79 0.66 -4.31
CA THR A 16 -5.14 0.64 -2.99
C THR A 16 -3.73 1.22 -3.05
N PHE A 17 -2.93 0.84 -4.03
CA PHE A 17 -1.57 1.34 -4.22
C PHE A 17 -1.56 2.82 -4.60
N GLY A 18 -2.49 3.26 -5.46
CA GLY A 18 -2.67 4.67 -5.77
C GLY A 18 -3.02 5.51 -4.54
N LYS A 19 -3.95 5.03 -3.69
CA LYS A 19 -4.26 5.69 -2.41
C LYS A 19 -3.05 5.76 -1.48
N TRP A 20 -2.29 4.66 -1.35
CA TRP A 20 -1.08 4.65 -0.53
C TRP A 20 -0.02 5.61 -1.05
N LEU A 21 0.25 5.64 -2.36
CA LEU A 21 1.18 6.59 -2.96
C LEU A 21 0.75 8.03 -2.69
N ASN A 22 -0.53 8.34 -2.92
CA ASN A 22 -1.07 9.68 -2.72
C ASN A 22 -1.04 10.12 -1.25
N SER A 23 -1.25 9.22 -0.29
CA SER A 23 -1.15 9.55 1.14
C SER A 23 0.28 9.92 1.56
N LYS A 24 1.30 9.45 0.84
CA LYS A 24 2.70 9.87 1.04
C LYS A 24 3.02 11.13 0.26
N LEU A 25 2.61 11.21 -1.01
CA LEU A 25 2.95 12.30 -1.93
C LEU A 25 2.24 13.62 -1.63
N GLN A 26 1.14 13.61 -0.86
CA GLN A 26 0.40 14.82 -0.48
C GLN A 26 1.29 15.93 0.12
N VAL A 27 2.35 15.57 0.84
CA VAL A 27 3.28 16.53 1.46
C VAL A 27 4.07 17.36 0.44
N ARG A 28 4.13 16.89 -0.82
CA ARG A 28 4.73 17.61 -1.96
C ARG A 28 3.68 18.22 -2.89
N ASN A 29 2.40 18.17 -2.52
CA ASN A 29 1.29 18.66 -3.32
C ASN A 29 1.27 18.09 -4.75
N VAL A 30 1.60 16.80 -4.86
CA VAL A 30 1.53 16.04 -6.13
C VAL A 30 0.66 14.81 -5.93
N GLN A 31 0.05 14.35 -7.02
CA GLN A 31 -0.91 13.26 -6.99
C GLN A 31 -0.71 12.37 -8.22
N ILE A 32 -0.78 11.06 -8.00
CA ILE A 32 -0.87 10.04 -9.04
C ILE A 32 -2.35 9.76 -9.34
N LYS A 33 -2.68 9.84 -10.63
CA LYS A 33 -3.99 9.52 -11.22
C LYS A 33 -3.95 8.18 -11.94
N ASP A 34 -2.86 7.89 -12.64
CA ASP A 34 -2.61 6.60 -13.28
C ASP A 34 -1.20 6.11 -12.94
N LEU A 35 -1.11 4.93 -12.32
CA LEU A 35 0.16 4.37 -11.84
C LEU A 35 1.17 4.17 -12.97
N VAL A 36 0.71 3.83 -14.17
CA VAL A 36 1.59 3.50 -15.29
C VAL A 36 2.16 4.76 -15.89
N THR A 37 1.33 5.74 -16.21
CA THR A 37 1.79 6.98 -16.85
C THR A 37 2.55 7.87 -15.89
N ASP A 38 2.07 8.02 -14.65
CA ASP A 38 2.60 9.03 -13.73
C ASP A 38 3.91 8.60 -13.05
N LEU A 39 4.24 7.31 -13.08
CA LEU A 39 5.53 6.79 -12.60
C LEU A 39 6.57 6.65 -13.74
N SER A 40 6.14 6.67 -15.00
CA SER A 40 6.98 6.37 -16.18
C SER A 40 8.16 7.33 -16.39
N ASP A 41 8.12 8.52 -15.79
CA ASP A 41 9.19 9.51 -15.92
C ASP A 41 10.19 9.51 -14.75
N GLY A 42 9.93 8.67 -13.74
CA GLY A 42 10.74 8.48 -12.54
C GLY A 42 10.67 9.58 -11.49
N VAL A 43 10.04 10.73 -11.77
CA VAL A 43 10.02 11.87 -10.83
C VAL A 43 9.22 11.52 -9.57
N MET A 44 8.04 10.93 -9.74
CA MET A 44 7.19 10.52 -8.61
C MET A 44 7.82 9.39 -7.78
N LEU A 45 8.56 8.48 -8.42
CA LEU A 45 9.34 7.45 -7.70
C LEU A 45 10.42 8.06 -6.82
N ILE A 46 11.15 9.04 -7.35
CA ILE A 46 12.17 9.76 -6.57
C ILE A 46 11.52 10.49 -5.40
N HIS A 47 10.45 11.25 -5.63
CA HIS A 47 9.73 11.95 -4.57
C HIS A 47 9.28 11.01 -3.46
N LEU A 48 8.67 9.88 -3.83
CA LEU A 48 8.24 8.86 -2.89
C LEU A 48 9.41 8.34 -2.06
N LEU A 49 10.53 7.96 -2.70
CA LEU A 49 11.69 7.42 -2.00
C LEU A 49 12.30 8.44 -1.05
N GLU A 50 12.40 9.71 -1.43
CA GLU A 50 12.88 10.77 -0.55
C GLU A 50 11.96 10.96 0.67
N ILE A 51 10.64 10.89 0.48
CA ILE A 51 9.66 10.98 1.59
C ILE A 51 9.76 9.76 2.52
N LEU A 52 9.82 8.54 1.96
CA LEU A 52 9.84 7.32 2.76
C LEU A 52 11.14 7.16 3.54
N SER A 53 12.26 7.59 2.96
CA SER A 53 13.59 7.46 3.57
C SER A 53 14.03 8.68 4.38
N GLN A 54 13.37 9.83 4.21
CA GLN A 54 13.82 11.13 4.76
C GLN A 54 15.23 11.52 4.28
N GLU A 55 15.65 11.04 3.10
CA GLU A 55 16.95 11.32 2.50
C GLU A 55 16.78 11.89 1.08
N SER A 56 17.65 12.80 0.65
CA SER A 56 17.62 13.27 -0.73
C SER A 56 18.32 12.30 -1.68
N LEU A 57 17.73 12.07 -2.85
CA LEU A 57 18.37 11.33 -3.93
C LEU A 57 19.35 12.23 -4.71
N GLY A 58 19.44 13.53 -4.42
CA GLY A 58 20.31 14.48 -5.11
C GLY A 58 19.73 14.98 -6.42
N ARG A 59 20.57 15.37 -7.39
CA ARG A 59 20.10 15.96 -8.66
C ARG A 59 19.50 14.89 -9.58
N TYR A 60 18.35 15.21 -10.17
CA TYR A 60 17.66 14.44 -11.21
C TYR A 60 16.93 15.39 -12.18
N ALA A 61 16.43 14.88 -13.31
CA ALA A 61 15.68 15.68 -14.26
C ALA A 61 14.25 15.88 -13.75
N SER A 62 13.95 17.04 -13.15
CA SER A 62 12.63 17.34 -12.57
C SER A 62 11.50 17.55 -13.60
N ARG A 63 11.87 17.78 -14.86
CA ARG A 63 10.95 17.92 -16.00
C ARG A 63 11.50 17.14 -17.21
N PRO A 64 11.54 15.81 -17.15
CA PRO A 64 12.19 15.00 -18.17
C PRO A 64 11.40 15.04 -19.49
N LYS A 65 12.02 15.57 -20.55
CA LYS A 65 11.43 15.64 -21.91
C LYS A 65 11.90 14.49 -22.79
N LEU A 66 13.14 14.05 -22.60
CA LEU A 66 13.75 12.99 -23.40
C LEU A 66 13.60 11.64 -22.69
N ARG A 67 13.43 10.55 -23.46
CA ARG A 67 13.35 9.19 -22.92
C ARG A 67 14.58 8.84 -22.06
N VAL A 68 15.77 9.26 -22.48
CA VAL A 68 17.01 9.06 -21.71
C VAL A 68 16.95 9.67 -20.30
N GLN A 69 16.34 10.86 -20.15
CA GLN A 69 16.18 11.50 -18.83
C GLN A 69 15.23 10.72 -17.91
N ARG A 70 14.18 10.10 -18.49
CA ARG A 70 13.26 9.23 -17.75
C ARG A 70 13.98 7.97 -17.27
N PHE A 71 14.76 7.35 -18.14
CA PHE A 71 15.60 6.20 -17.78
C PHE A 71 16.61 6.54 -16.68
N GLU A 72 17.29 7.69 -16.77
CA GLU A 72 18.21 8.16 -15.73
C GLU A 72 17.50 8.34 -14.38
N ASN A 73 16.33 9.00 -14.37
CA ASN A 73 15.53 9.18 -13.16
C ASN A 73 15.09 7.83 -12.55
N VAL A 74 14.55 6.93 -13.37
CA VAL A 74 14.08 5.62 -12.89
C VAL A 74 15.26 4.79 -12.38
N ASN A 75 16.37 4.68 -13.13
CA ASN A 75 17.55 3.94 -12.68
C ASN A 75 18.06 4.49 -11.35
N LYS A 76 18.11 5.81 -11.18
CA LYS A 76 18.48 6.44 -9.91
C LYS A 76 17.58 6.00 -8.75
N ALA A 77 16.27 5.90 -8.98
CA ALA A 77 15.32 5.38 -8.00
C ALA A 77 15.60 3.88 -7.70
N LEU A 78 15.78 3.05 -8.73
CA LEU A 78 16.04 1.61 -8.58
C LEU A 78 17.38 1.33 -7.88
N ASP A 79 18.42 2.10 -8.18
CA ASP A 79 19.74 1.97 -7.54
C ASP A 79 19.70 2.39 -6.07
N PHE A 80 18.93 3.43 -5.73
CA PHE A 80 18.68 3.80 -4.34
C PHE A 80 17.99 2.69 -3.54
N ILE A 81 17.04 2.00 -4.16
CA ILE A 81 16.34 0.85 -3.58
C ILE A 81 17.31 -0.33 -3.37
N LYS A 82 18.10 -0.68 -4.40
CA LYS A 82 19.12 -1.74 -4.32
C LYS A 82 20.19 -1.42 -3.27
N GLY A 83 20.60 -0.16 -3.14
CA GLY A 83 21.55 0.31 -2.13
C GLY A 83 21.08 0.06 -0.69
N ARG A 84 19.76 -0.01 -0.45
CA ARG A 84 19.15 -0.40 0.83
C ARG A 84 19.01 -1.91 1.02
N ARG A 85 19.69 -2.71 0.19
CA ARG A 85 19.64 -4.18 0.18
C ARG A 85 18.24 -4.74 -0.11
N ILE A 86 17.39 -3.97 -0.77
CA ILE A 86 16.08 -4.42 -1.24
C ILE A 86 16.27 -5.10 -2.59
N GLN A 87 15.84 -6.36 -2.69
CA GLN A 87 15.99 -7.16 -3.91
C GLN A 87 14.93 -6.76 -4.94
N LEU A 88 15.38 -6.42 -6.15
CA LEU A 88 14.54 -6.08 -7.29
C LEU A 88 14.74 -7.12 -8.39
N THR A 89 14.21 -8.33 -8.19
CA THR A 89 14.32 -9.42 -9.15
C THR A 89 13.50 -9.12 -10.40
N ASN A 90 14.14 -9.02 -11.56
CA ASN A 90 13.50 -8.77 -12.86
C ASN A 90 12.73 -7.42 -12.94
N ILE A 91 13.27 -6.36 -12.35
CA ILE A 91 12.71 -5.00 -12.47
C ILE A 91 13.79 -4.08 -13.06
N GLY A 92 13.59 -3.63 -14.30
CA GLY A 92 14.45 -2.67 -14.98
C GLY A 92 13.79 -1.31 -15.20
N ALA A 93 14.58 -0.30 -15.55
CA ALA A 93 14.03 1.02 -15.86
C ALA A 93 13.15 1.01 -17.11
N GLU A 94 13.47 0.15 -18.09
CA GLU A 94 12.65 -0.05 -19.30
C GLU A 94 11.21 -0.42 -18.95
N ASP A 95 11.03 -1.34 -18.01
CA ASP A 95 9.71 -1.80 -17.58
C ASP A 95 8.85 -0.68 -17.00
N ILE A 96 9.46 0.29 -16.33
CA ILE A 96 8.74 1.42 -15.75
C ILE A 96 8.48 2.49 -16.81
N VAL A 97 9.50 2.85 -17.59
CA VAL A 97 9.41 3.92 -18.60
C VAL A 97 8.46 3.55 -19.73
N ASP A 98 8.44 2.29 -20.15
CA ASP A 98 7.60 1.79 -21.24
C ASP A 98 6.25 1.25 -20.72
N GLY A 99 6.00 1.31 -19.40
CA GLY A 99 4.67 1.14 -18.83
C GLY A 99 4.22 -0.31 -18.58
N ASN A 100 5.14 -1.20 -18.21
CA ASN A 100 4.83 -2.56 -17.80
C ASN A 100 4.10 -2.58 -16.45
N ARG A 101 2.77 -2.51 -16.52
CA ARG A 101 1.84 -2.47 -15.38
C ARG A 101 2.14 -3.51 -14.30
N LYS A 102 2.39 -4.76 -14.69
CA LYS A 102 2.65 -5.85 -13.73
C LYS A 102 3.92 -5.59 -12.91
N ILE A 103 4.97 -5.11 -13.57
CA ILE A 103 6.25 -4.80 -12.92
C ILE A 103 6.13 -3.54 -12.05
N ILE A 104 5.40 -2.52 -12.52
CA ILE A 104 5.11 -1.31 -11.74
C ILE A 104 4.37 -1.67 -10.44
N LEU A 105 3.32 -2.50 -10.53
CA LEU A 105 2.59 -2.97 -9.35
C LEU A 105 3.49 -3.77 -8.40
N GLY A 106 4.34 -4.65 -8.94
CA GLY A 106 5.33 -5.40 -8.16
C GLY A 106 6.34 -4.49 -7.45
N LEU A 107 6.83 -3.44 -8.11
CA LEU A 107 7.72 -2.44 -7.51
C LEU A 107 7.04 -1.70 -6.37
N ILE A 108 5.81 -1.21 -6.58
CA ILE A 108 5.06 -0.50 -5.52
C ILE A 108 4.80 -1.42 -4.33
N TRP A 109 4.43 -2.68 -4.59
CA TRP A 109 4.26 -3.68 -3.53
C TRP A 109 5.53 -3.88 -2.71
N THR A 110 6.68 -4.03 -3.37
CA THR A 110 7.98 -4.13 -2.69
C THR A 110 8.25 -2.93 -1.79
N LEU A 111 7.91 -1.72 -2.24
CA LEU A 111 8.07 -0.49 -1.45
C LEU A 111 7.11 -0.44 -0.26
N ILE A 112 5.83 -0.77 -0.44
CA ILE A 112 4.84 -0.86 0.64
C ILE A 112 5.33 -1.84 1.71
N LEU A 113 5.70 -3.04 1.28
CA LEU A 113 6.16 -4.09 2.17
C LEU A 113 7.36 -3.60 2.98
N ARG A 114 8.39 -3.08 2.30
CA ARG A 114 9.65 -2.71 2.96
C ARG A 114 9.56 -1.49 3.87
N PHE A 115 8.83 -0.45 3.46
CA PHE A 115 8.83 0.84 4.16
C PHE A 115 7.62 1.03 5.09
N THR A 116 6.60 0.18 5.01
CA THR A 116 5.41 0.28 5.87
C THR A 116 5.22 -0.94 6.77
N ILE A 117 5.54 -2.14 6.28
CA ILE A 117 5.20 -3.39 6.97
C ILE A 117 6.43 -4.01 7.63
N SER A 118 7.60 -4.02 6.97
CA SER A 118 8.76 -4.79 7.44
C SER A 118 9.30 -4.40 8.81
N ASP A 119 9.11 -3.15 9.24
CA ASP A 119 9.60 -2.67 10.54
C ASP A 119 8.58 -2.89 11.67
N ILE A 120 7.40 -3.48 11.39
CA ILE A 120 6.42 -3.88 12.41
C ILE A 120 7.02 -5.04 13.23
N ASN A 121 7.02 -4.88 14.55
CA ASN A 121 7.42 -5.92 15.49
C ASN A 121 6.40 -5.99 16.62
N GLU A 122 5.82 -7.17 16.84
CA GLU A 122 4.89 -7.46 17.93
C GLU A 122 5.42 -8.69 18.68
N GLU A 123 5.90 -8.48 19.91
CA GLU A 123 6.44 -9.53 20.80
C GLU A 123 7.43 -10.51 20.13
N GLY A 124 8.28 -10.01 19.23
CA GLY A 124 9.30 -10.81 18.57
C GLY A 124 8.87 -11.41 17.23
N LEU A 125 7.60 -11.32 16.85
CA LEU A 125 7.15 -11.57 15.48
C LEU A 125 7.29 -10.30 14.64
N SER A 126 7.79 -10.43 13.41
CA SER A 126 8.07 -9.29 12.53
C SER A 126 7.14 -9.23 11.30
N ALA A 127 7.03 -8.05 10.73
CA ALA A 127 6.33 -7.77 9.49
C ALA A 127 4.88 -8.30 9.47
N LYS A 128 4.59 -9.25 8.58
CA LYS A 128 3.24 -9.80 8.38
C LYS A 128 2.75 -10.56 9.61
N GLU A 129 3.62 -11.33 10.25
CA GLU A 129 3.26 -12.15 11.41
C GLU A 129 3.01 -11.29 12.63
N GLY A 130 3.86 -10.27 12.85
CA GLY A 130 3.66 -9.28 13.90
C GLY A 130 2.34 -8.50 13.71
N LEU A 131 2.04 -8.06 12.49
CA LEU A 131 0.77 -7.39 12.20
C LEU A 131 -0.44 -8.30 12.43
N LEU A 132 -0.35 -9.58 12.07
CA LEU A 132 -1.44 -10.53 12.27
C LEU A 132 -1.70 -10.75 13.78
N LEU A 133 -0.62 -10.96 14.54
CA LEU A 133 -0.70 -11.10 16.00
C LEU A 133 -1.31 -9.84 16.64
N TRP A 134 -0.89 -8.66 16.19
CA TRP A 134 -1.45 -7.40 16.67
C TRP A 134 -2.96 -7.34 16.43
N CYS A 135 -3.43 -7.66 15.21
CA CYS A 135 -4.87 -7.70 14.92
C CYS A 135 -5.61 -8.67 15.83
N GLN A 136 -5.11 -9.90 15.97
CA GLN A 136 -5.69 -10.93 16.84
C GLN A 136 -5.86 -10.46 18.28
N ARG A 137 -4.83 -9.82 18.85
CA ARG A 137 -4.87 -9.34 20.23
C ARG A 137 -5.83 -8.18 20.41
N LYS A 138 -5.88 -7.26 19.44
CA LYS A 138 -6.77 -6.09 19.50
C LYS A 138 -8.24 -6.47 19.34
N THR A 139 -8.54 -7.57 18.65
CA THR A 139 -9.91 -8.03 18.46
C THR A 139 -10.29 -9.19 19.39
N ALA A 140 -9.41 -9.64 20.29
CA ALA A 140 -9.64 -10.82 21.13
C ALA A 140 -10.84 -10.71 22.10
N CYS A 141 -11.30 -9.49 22.38
CA CYS A 141 -12.46 -9.24 23.26
C CYS A 141 -13.80 -9.16 22.50
N TYR A 142 -13.82 -9.39 21.18
CA TYR A 142 -15.03 -9.37 20.38
C TYR A 142 -15.37 -10.79 19.94
N ASP A 143 -16.43 -11.36 20.51
CA ASP A 143 -16.80 -12.78 20.33
C ASP A 143 -17.07 -13.14 18.86
N GLU A 144 -17.56 -12.18 18.05
CA GLU A 144 -17.85 -12.43 16.63
C GLU A 144 -16.62 -12.25 15.71
N VAL A 145 -15.46 -11.85 16.24
CA VAL A 145 -14.27 -11.54 15.43
C VAL A 145 -13.16 -12.54 15.65
N GLU A 146 -12.78 -13.23 14.58
CA GLU A 146 -11.62 -14.11 14.58
C GLU A 146 -10.70 -13.84 13.39
N VAL A 147 -9.59 -13.14 13.67
CA VAL A 147 -8.59 -12.80 12.66
C VAL A 147 -7.57 -13.93 12.49
N ARG A 148 -7.65 -14.67 11.39
CA ARG A 148 -6.77 -15.80 11.05
C ARG A 148 -5.87 -15.50 9.85
N ASP A 149 -6.28 -14.60 8.98
CA ASP A 149 -5.57 -14.23 7.74
C ASP A 149 -5.76 -12.74 7.38
N PHE A 150 -5.20 -12.29 6.26
CA PHE A 150 -5.46 -10.97 5.65
C PHE A 150 -6.38 -11.06 4.42
N SER A 151 -7.27 -12.05 4.43
CA SER A 151 -8.22 -12.32 3.35
C SER A 151 -9.62 -12.57 3.90
N SER A 152 -9.94 -13.82 4.23
CA SER A 152 -11.30 -14.23 4.57
C SER A 152 -11.80 -13.66 5.90
N SER A 153 -10.91 -13.48 6.88
CA SER A 153 -11.23 -12.95 8.21
C SER A 153 -11.72 -11.50 8.23
N TRP A 154 -11.66 -10.81 7.10
CA TRP A 154 -12.02 -9.39 6.99
C TRP A 154 -13.28 -9.16 6.17
N ASN A 155 -13.84 -10.21 5.54
CA ASN A 155 -14.87 -10.07 4.51
C ASN A 155 -16.25 -9.63 5.04
N ASP A 156 -16.53 -9.84 6.32
CA ASP A 156 -17.77 -9.41 6.98
C ASP A 156 -17.71 -7.99 7.55
N GLY A 157 -16.53 -7.35 7.50
CA GLY A 157 -16.31 -6.00 8.00
C GLY A 157 -16.15 -5.89 9.53
N LEU A 158 -16.44 -6.93 10.30
CA LEU A 158 -16.46 -6.87 11.76
C LEU A 158 -15.07 -6.65 12.34
N ALA A 159 -14.03 -7.27 11.76
CA ALA A 159 -12.65 -7.04 12.19
C ALA A 159 -12.22 -5.56 12.03
N PHE A 160 -12.68 -4.87 10.97
CA PHE A 160 -12.42 -3.44 10.81
C PHE A 160 -13.18 -2.60 11.84
N CYS A 161 -14.47 -2.90 12.04
CA CYS A 161 -15.29 -2.22 13.05
C CYS A 161 -14.72 -2.39 14.47
N ALA A 162 -14.30 -3.61 14.85
CA ALA A 162 -13.71 -3.89 16.15
C ALA A 162 -12.38 -3.14 16.36
N LEU A 163 -11.55 -3.03 15.33
CA LEU A 163 -10.32 -2.23 15.40
C LEU A 163 -10.61 -0.73 15.54
N LEU A 164 -11.68 -0.22 14.94
CA LEU A 164 -12.13 1.16 15.16
C LEU A 164 -12.64 1.35 16.58
N ASP A 165 -13.51 0.47 17.06
CA ASP A 165 -14.11 0.54 18.39
C ASP A 165 -13.04 0.51 19.50
N ILE A 166 -12.07 -0.41 19.42
CA ILE A 166 -11.04 -0.56 20.46
C ILE A 166 -10.06 0.64 20.53
N HIS A 167 -9.87 1.38 19.43
CA HIS A 167 -8.94 2.51 19.37
C HIS A 167 -9.63 3.88 19.42
N ARG A 168 -10.86 3.96 18.93
CA ARG A 168 -11.69 5.16 18.77
C ARG A 168 -13.18 4.81 18.99
N PRO A 169 -13.57 4.41 20.21
CA PRO A 169 -14.95 4.04 20.54
C PRO A 169 -15.93 5.22 20.42
N ASP A 170 -15.41 6.45 20.26
CA ASP A 170 -16.21 7.64 19.99
C ASP A 170 -16.77 7.69 18.56
N LEU A 171 -16.21 6.91 17.63
CA LEU A 171 -16.57 6.94 16.20
C LEU A 171 -17.55 5.85 15.79
N ILE A 172 -17.68 4.79 16.58
CA ILE A 172 -18.49 3.61 16.25
C ILE A 172 -19.06 3.01 17.55
N ASP A 173 -20.27 2.46 17.47
CA ASP A 173 -20.88 1.69 18.54
C ASP A 173 -20.97 0.24 18.05
N TYR A 174 -19.94 -0.56 18.35
CA TYR A 174 -19.82 -1.92 17.82
C TYR A 174 -21.01 -2.80 18.21
N ASP A 175 -21.53 -2.67 19.42
CA ASP A 175 -22.62 -3.49 19.96
C ASP A 175 -23.95 -3.28 19.21
N LYS A 176 -24.14 -2.12 18.58
CA LYS A 176 -25.33 -1.82 17.78
C LYS A 176 -25.27 -2.29 16.33
N LEU A 177 -24.14 -2.81 15.87
CA LEU A 177 -24.00 -3.30 14.51
C LEU A 177 -24.86 -4.55 14.30
N ASP A 178 -25.55 -4.62 13.16
CA ASP A 178 -26.07 -5.89 12.67
C ASP A 178 -24.89 -6.73 12.17
N LYS A 179 -24.52 -7.76 12.93
CA LYS A 179 -23.38 -8.63 12.62
C LYS A 179 -23.56 -9.39 11.29
N ASN A 180 -24.80 -9.50 10.79
CA ASN A 180 -25.10 -10.16 9.53
C ASN A 180 -25.04 -9.20 8.32
N ASP A 181 -25.01 -7.88 8.52
CA ASP A 181 -24.89 -6.91 7.44
C ASP A 181 -23.42 -6.70 7.04
N HIS A 182 -22.84 -7.71 6.39
CA HIS A 182 -21.44 -7.71 6.00
C HIS A 182 -21.04 -6.49 5.16
N ARG A 183 -21.94 -6.10 4.24
CA ARG A 183 -21.69 -5.00 3.31
C ARG A 183 -21.80 -3.65 4.03
N GLY A 184 -22.80 -3.48 4.88
CA GLY A 184 -22.97 -2.27 5.68
C GLY A 184 -21.81 -2.07 6.66
N ASN A 185 -21.41 -3.12 7.39
CA ASN A 185 -20.30 -3.07 8.33
C ASN A 185 -18.98 -2.68 7.63
N MET A 186 -18.70 -3.31 6.49
CA MET A 186 -17.54 -2.97 5.67
C MET A 186 -17.56 -1.50 5.23
N GLN A 187 -18.69 -1.04 4.69
CA GLN A 187 -18.83 0.34 4.21
C GLN A 187 -18.66 1.35 5.35
N LEU A 188 -19.32 1.12 6.48
CA LEU A 188 -19.23 1.96 7.68
C LEU A 188 -17.79 2.13 8.15
N ALA A 189 -17.05 1.01 8.30
CA ALA A 189 -15.67 1.06 8.78
C ALA A 189 -14.77 1.90 7.87
N PHE A 190 -14.92 1.76 6.54
CA PHE A 190 -14.12 2.53 5.58
C PHE A 190 -14.54 4.00 5.48
N ASP A 191 -15.81 4.34 5.67
CA ASP A 191 -16.28 5.73 5.68
C ASP A 191 -15.80 6.49 6.91
N ILE A 192 -15.74 5.82 8.08
CA ILE A 192 -15.17 6.41 9.29
C ILE A 192 -13.67 6.65 9.17
N ALA A 193 -12.95 5.73 8.51
CA ALA A 193 -11.49 5.75 8.43
C ALA A 193 -10.91 6.63 7.30
N SER A 194 -11.76 7.12 6.38
CA SER A 194 -11.33 7.83 5.16
C SER A 194 -10.96 9.30 5.33
#